data_AF-A0A2E4EDM8-F1
#
_entry.id   AF-A0A2E4EDM8-F1
#
_cell.length_a   1.000
_cell.length_b   1.000
_cell.length_c   1.000
_cell.angle_alpha   90.00
_cell.angle_beta   90.00
_cell.angle_gamma   90.00
#
_symmetry.space_group_name_H-M   'P 1'
#
loop_
_entity.id
_entity.type
_entity.pdbx_description
1 polymer ?
#
loop_
_entity_poly.entity_id
_entity_poly.type
_entity_poly.pdbx_seq_one_letter_code
_entity_poly.pdbx_strand_id
1 'polypeptide(L)'
;MCDLPRRGKIMYKNSIKGYLVAMATLTLAACGGGGGSDTGNNNGGTGTTPTAFTVNTPQVNSDVTESSSFEFNLTSKGGSGSATYAVDVSYQDFEDGAITATVNGSTVNVSISDLEYSGEFTVKITGTDGAGKTDDVTLTFDVENTSAAPVLAALNAMFDAKYDIANLKSEREVLQKVAKAAFYGSDDFKQSDLDRAMNAASKDVDSNYRQSLLDTFAGKFYNRDYSTNEYYSETELKAKLSDAQDLVAEYLSEINGKIRDVTLKAGDAVPLIDLDGTLYVSDEAASQFVGNAEFMDVQSKLWKSDYEFLGAILDPSLMPCSAG
;
A
#
# COMPACT_ATOMS: atom_id res chain seq x y z
N MET A 1 -4.89 46.80 8.45
CA MET A 1 -3.74 46.98 7.54
C MET A 1 -2.98 45.66 7.55
N CYS A 2 -3.29 44.78 6.60
CA CYS A 2 -2.66 43.46 6.50
C CYS A 2 -1.96 43.38 5.15
N ASP A 3 -0.65 43.19 5.23
CA ASP A 3 0.26 42.98 4.11
C ASP A 3 0.15 41.51 3.68
N LEU A 4 -0.08 41.27 2.39
CA LEU A 4 -0.22 39.93 1.80
C LEU A 4 1.15 39.43 1.33
N PRO A 5 1.63 38.24 1.74
CA PRO A 5 2.78 37.64 1.09
C PRO A 5 2.36 36.98 -0.24
N ARG A 6 3.14 37.30 -1.28
CA ARG A 6 3.00 36.82 -2.67
C ARG A 6 3.13 35.29 -2.76
N ARG A 7 2.17 34.66 -3.44
CA ARG A 7 2.18 33.24 -3.85
C ARG A 7 3.37 32.96 -4.78
N GLY A 8 4.30 32.11 -4.33
CA GLY A 8 5.31 31.48 -5.17
C GLY A 8 4.71 30.29 -5.93
N LYS A 9 4.82 30.30 -7.26
CA LYS A 9 4.52 29.15 -8.11
C LYS A 9 5.57 28.05 -7.88
N ILE A 10 5.14 26.86 -7.47
CA ILE A 10 5.98 25.66 -7.50
C ILE A 10 5.70 24.93 -8.81
N MET A 11 6.75 24.79 -9.63
CA MET A 11 6.78 24.01 -10.87
C MET A 11 6.85 22.51 -10.54
N TYR A 12 5.92 21.72 -11.06
CA TYR A 12 6.08 20.27 -11.17
C TYR A 12 7.12 19.95 -12.26
N LYS A 13 8.26 19.37 -11.86
CA LYS A 13 9.23 18.76 -12.77
C LYS A 13 8.89 17.27 -12.93
N ASN A 14 8.27 16.92 -14.04
CA ASN A 14 8.25 15.54 -14.54
C ASN A 14 9.63 15.21 -15.10
N SER A 15 10.27 14.14 -14.60
CA SER A 15 11.48 13.57 -15.19
C SER A 15 11.33 12.06 -15.28
N ILE A 16 10.63 11.61 -16.32
CA ILE A 16 10.76 10.26 -16.86
C ILE A 16 12.13 10.19 -17.56
N LYS A 17 13.06 9.41 -17.02
CA LYS A 17 14.30 9.03 -17.70
C LYS A 17 14.35 7.53 -17.81
N GLY A 18 13.91 7.03 -18.96
CA GLY A 18 14.12 5.64 -19.37
C GLY A 18 15.61 5.38 -19.58
N TYR A 19 16.09 4.27 -19.02
CA TYR A 19 17.40 3.73 -19.31
C TYR A 19 17.26 2.64 -20.38
N LEU A 20 17.72 2.95 -21.59
CA LEU A 20 18.06 1.98 -22.62
C LEU A 20 19.44 1.41 -22.28
N VAL A 21 19.51 0.12 -21.93
CA VAL A 21 20.77 -0.63 -21.87
C VAL A 21 20.76 -1.65 -23.00
N ALA A 22 21.59 -1.40 -24.01
CA ALA A 22 21.88 -2.35 -25.07
C ALA A 22 22.94 -3.34 -24.55
N MET A 23 22.58 -4.62 -24.41
CA MET A 23 23.54 -5.69 -24.13
C MET A 23 24.03 -6.29 -25.45
N ALA A 24 25.33 -6.10 -25.70
CA ALA A 24 26.06 -6.72 -26.79
C ALA A 24 26.31 -8.20 -26.47
N THR A 25 25.82 -9.08 -27.33
CA THR A 25 26.12 -10.53 -27.30
C THR A 25 27.57 -10.79 -27.71
N LEU A 26 28.43 -11.18 -26.76
CA LEU A 26 29.72 -11.81 -27.03
C LEU A 26 29.53 -13.32 -27.21
N THR A 27 29.59 -13.80 -28.45
CA THR A 27 29.70 -15.23 -28.74
C THR A 27 31.14 -15.70 -28.50
N LEU A 28 31.36 -16.51 -27.46
CA LEU A 28 32.60 -17.28 -27.31
C LEU A 28 32.59 -18.46 -28.30
N ALA A 29 33.43 -18.39 -29.33
CA ALA A 29 33.80 -19.55 -30.13
C ALA A 29 34.93 -20.31 -29.40
N ALA A 30 34.60 -21.47 -28.84
CA ALA A 30 35.61 -22.38 -28.30
C ALA A 30 36.25 -23.18 -29.45
N CYS A 31 37.55 -22.95 -29.62
CA CYS A 31 38.47 -23.71 -30.44
C CYS A 31 38.82 -25.04 -29.75
N GLY A 32 38.72 -26.16 -30.48
CA GLY A 32 39.17 -27.49 -30.02
C GLY A 32 39.78 -28.26 -31.19
N GLY A 33 41.11 -28.20 -31.31
CA GLY A 33 41.89 -28.95 -32.30
C GLY A 33 42.19 -30.38 -31.85
N GLY A 34 42.39 -31.26 -32.84
CA GLY A 34 42.90 -32.62 -32.66
C GLY A 34 43.15 -33.27 -34.01
N GLY A 35 44.43 -33.41 -34.39
CA GLY A 35 44.86 -34.00 -35.66
C GLY A 35 44.83 -35.53 -35.67
N GLY A 36 44.55 -36.09 -36.85
CA GLY A 36 44.65 -37.51 -37.15
C GLY A 36 44.57 -37.70 -38.66
N SER A 37 45.71 -37.98 -39.28
CA SER A 37 45.87 -38.27 -40.70
C SER A 37 45.45 -39.71 -40.99
N ASP A 38 44.39 -39.91 -41.79
CA ASP A 38 44.15 -41.15 -42.51
C ASP A 38 43.58 -40.85 -43.90
N THR A 39 44.28 -41.34 -44.91
CA THR A 39 43.90 -41.36 -46.31
C THR A 39 42.78 -42.39 -46.53
N GLY A 40 41.56 -41.93 -46.81
CA GLY A 40 40.40 -42.79 -47.09
C GLY A 40 39.34 -42.07 -47.93
N ASN A 41 38.92 -42.73 -49.01
CA ASN A 41 38.12 -42.24 -50.12
C ASN A 41 36.59 -42.18 -49.82
N ASN A 42 35.90 -41.19 -50.41
CA ASN A 42 34.48 -41.08 -50.76
C ASN A 42 33.38 -41.52 -49.75
N ASN A 43 32.56 -40.56 -49.28
CA ASN A 43 31.22 -40.25 -49.82
C ASN A 43 30.61 -39.07 -49.06
N GLY A 44 30.20 -38.01 -49.76
CA GLY A 44 29.63 -36.81 -49.18
C GLY A 44 28.22 -37.03 -48.64
N GLY A 45 28.11 -37.47 -47.39
CA GLY A 45 26.89 -37.33 -46.60
C GLY A 45 26.98 -36.04 -45.80
N THR A 46 26.20 -35.02 -46.15
CA THR A 46 25.90 -33.89 -45.25
C THR A 46 25.05 -34.42 -44.10
N GLY A 47 25.68 -35.15 -43.18
CA GLY A 47 25.07 -35.50 -41.91
C GLY A 47 24.80 -34.20 -41.17
N THR A 48 23.54 -33.78 -41.17
CA THR A 48 23.09 -32.69 -40.31
C THR A 48 23.47 -33.08 -38.89
N THR A 49 24.37 -32.33 -38.26
CA THR A 49 24.73 -32.51 -36.85
C THR A 49 23.43 -32.66 -36.05
N PRO A 50 23.27 -33.71 -35.23
CA PRO A 50 22.07 -33.90 -34.44
C PRO A 50 21.79 -32.61 -33.64
N THR A 51 20.66 -31.97 -33.92
CA THR A 51 20.28 -30.76 -33.18
C THR A 51 19.98 -31.18 -31.74
N ALA A 52 20.55 -30.48 -30.76
CA ALA A 52 20.26 -30.73 -29.36
C ALA A 52 18.78 -30.41 -29.07
N PHE A 53 18.15 -31.18 -28.18
CA PHE A 53 16.83 -30.82 -27.68
C PHE A 53 16.98 -29.57 -26.80
N THR A 54 16.17 -28.56 -27.05
CA THR A 54 16.17 -27.31 -26.27
C THR A 54 14.75 -26.90 -25.91
N VAL A 55 14.56 -26.39 -24.71
CA VAL A 55 13.36 -25.73 -24.23
C VAL A 55 13.59 -24.22 -24.25
N ASN A 56 12.57 -23.49 -24.67
CA ASN A 56 12.60 -22.05 -24.80
C ASN A 56 11.34 -21.46 -24.18
N THR A 57 11.52 -20.45 -23.37
CA THR A 57 10.45 -19.64 -22.78
C THR A 57 10.45 -18.26 -23.46
N PRO A 58 9.32 -17.54 -23.49
CA PRO A 58 9.34 -16.11 -23.75
C PRO A 58 10.18 -15.40 -22.68
N GLN A 59 10.83 -14.29 -23.06
CA GLN A 59 11.29 -13.30 -22.09
C GLN A 59 10.03 -12.76 -21.40
N VAL A 60 9.77 -13.23 -20.19
CA VAL A 60 8.73 -12.70 -19.31
C VAL A 60 9.37 -11.61 -18.47
N ASN A 61 8.73 -10.44 -18.43
CA ASN A 61 9.17 -9.38 -17.53
C ASN A 61 9.11 -9.88 -16.08
N SER A 62 10.07 -9.41 -15.29
CA SER A 62 10.45 -9.91 -13.98
C SER A 62 9.46 -9.58 -12.86
N ASP A 63 8.65 -8.54 -13.01
CA ASP A 63 7.90 -7.98 -11.88
C ASP A 63 6.43 -8.45 -11.93
N VAL A 64 6.02 -9.15 -10.87
CA VAL A 64 4.65 -9.62 -10.65
C VAL A 64 4.17 -9.15 -9.28
N THR A 65 2.86 -9.18 -9.04
CA THR A 65 2.28 -8.79 -7.74
C THR A 65 1.72 -10.00 -7.03
N GLU A 66 1.60 -9.92 -5.71
CA GLU A 66 0.85 -10.89 -4.92
C GLU A 66 -0.62 -10.99 -5.39
N SER A 67 -1.33 -12.00 -4.86
CA SER A 67 -2.76 -12.22 -5.13
C SER A 67 -3.08 -12.22 -6.63
N SER A 68 -2.18 -12.78 -7.44
CA SER A 68 -2.24 -12.75 -8.89
C SER A 68 -1.92 -14.10 -9.51
N SER A 69 -2.19 -14.21 -10.81
CA SER A 69 -1.84 -15.38 -11.59
C SER A 69 -1.46 -14.96 -13.00
N PHE A 70 -0.52 -15.67 -13.60
CA PHE A 70 -0.12 -15.45 -14.98
C PHE A 70 0.21 -16.76 -15.68
N GLU A 71 0.21 -16.73 -17.00
CA GLU A 71 0.56 -17.88 -17.82
C GLU A 71 1.58 -17.52 -18.89
N PHE A 72 2.38 -18.50 -19.29
CA PHE A 72 3.26 -18.39 -20.44
C PHE A 72 3.42 -19.73 -21.16
N ASN A 73 3.72 -19.65 -22.45
CA ASN A 73 3.83 -20.83 -23.30
C ASN A 73 5.30 -21.23 -23.50
N LEU A 74 5.57 -22.52 -23.37
CA LEU A 74 6.84 -23.15 -23.67
C LEU A 74 6.92 -23.45 -25.17
N THR A 75 8.15 -23.44 -25.69
CA THR A 75 8.47 -23.99 -27.00
C THR A 75 9.67 -24.91 -26.87
N SER A 76 9.77 -25.91 -27.75
CA SER A 76 10.93 -26.79 -27.79
C SER A 76 11.36 -27.12 -29.22
N LYS A 77 12.65 -27.32 -29.43
CA LYS A 77 13.24 -27.63 -30.75
C LYS A 77 14.28 -28.74 -30.64
N GLY A 78 14.63 -29.34 -31.79
CA GLY A 78 15.68 -30.35 -31.89
C GLY A 78 15.37 -31.73 -31.27
N GLY A 79 14.18 -31.89 -30.68
CA GLY A 79 13.71 -33.15 -30.11
C GLY A 79 13.02 -34.06 -31.12
N SER A 80 12.85 -35.32 -30.73
CA SER A 80 12.04 -36.30 -31.44
C SER A 80 10.70 -36.52 -30.73
N GLY A 81 9.62 -36.70 -31.49
CA GLY A 81 8.27 -36.84 -30.91
C GLY A 81 7.75 -35.58 -30.24
N SER A 82 6.71 -35.74 -29.42
CA SER A 82 6.12 -34.65 -28.61
C SER A 82 6.91 -34.45 -27.32
N ALA A 83 7.16 -33.20 -26.96
CA ALA A 83 7.75 -32.85 -25.67
C ALA A 83 6.71 -32.94 -24.54
N THR A 84 7.18 -33.36 -23.37
CA THR A 84 6.46 -33.27 -22.09
C THR A 84 7.23 -32.34 -21.16
N TYR A 85 6.55 -31.71 -20.22
CA TYR A 85 7.15 -30.73 -19.34
C TYR A 85 6.79 -31.02 -17.88
N ALA A 86 7.74 -30.76 -17.00
CA ALA A 86 7.55 -30.67 -15.56
C ALA A 86 7.92 -29.26 -15.10
N VAL A 87 7.26 -28.78 -14.06
CA VAL A 87 7.52 -27.48 -13.45
C VAL A 87 7.73 -27.65 -11.96
N ASP A 88 8.70 -26.91 -11.44
CA ASP A 88 9.05 -26.82 -10.04
C ASP A 88 9.22 -25.35 -9.67
N VAL A 89 8.79 -24.98 -8.46
CA VAL A 89 8.89 -23.61 -7.94
C VAL A 89 9.75 -23.63 -6.70
N SER A 90 10.67 -22.67 -6.58
CA SER A 90 11.44 -22.50 -5.37
C SER A 90 11.57 -21.04 -4.96
N TYR A 91 11.51 -20.80 -3.66
CA TYR A 91 11.62 -19.51 -2.97
C TYR A 91 12.22 -19.75 -1.58
N GLN A 92 12.71 -18.69 -0.93
CA GLN A 92 13.28 -18.74 0.42
C GLN A 92 12.44 -17.96 1.44
N ASP A 93 11.83 -16.85 1.01
CA ASP A 93 11.24 -15.87 1.92
C ASP A 93 9.70 -15.94 2.00
N PHE A 94 9.08 -16.96 1.40
CA PHE A 94 7.62 -17.14 1.40
C PHE A 94 7.19 -18.41 2.13
N GLU A 95 5.96 -18.38 2.62
CA GLU A 95 5.28 -19.53 3.21
C GLU A 95 5.12 -20.68 2.20
N ASP A 96 5.07 -21.91 2.70
CA ASP A 96 4.89 -23.08 1.83
C ASP A 96 3.54 -23.01 1.09
N GLY A 97 3.59 -23.26 -0.22
CA GLY A 97 2.45 -23.12 -1.12
C GLY A 97 2.05 -21.69 -1.49
N ALA A 98 2.78 -20.65 -1.03
CA ALA A 98 2.49 -19.26 -1.40
C ALA A 98 2.57 -19.02 -2.92
N ILE A 99 3.46 -19.76 -3.58
CA ILE A 99 3.59 -19.74 -5.03
C ILE A 99 3.49 -21.16 -5.55
N THR A 100 2.61 -21.35 -6.52
CA THR A 100 2.39 -22.64 -7.17
C THR A 100 2.52 -22.48 -8.68
N ALA A 101 3.05 -23.51 -9.33
CA ALA A 101 3.04 -23.60 -10.78
C ALA A 101 2.51 -24.96 -11.23
N THR A 102 1.75 -24.94 -12.31
CA THR A 102 1.27 -26.14 -12.98
C THR A 102 1.53 -26.03 -14.47
N VAL A 103 1.65 -27.18 -15.15
CA VAL A 103 1.84 -27.22 -16.59
C VAL A 103 0.75 -28.06 -17.24
N ASN A 104 0.12 -27.49 -18.27
CA ASN A 104 -0.90 -28.16 -19.08
C ASN A 104 -0.50 -28.09 -20.54
N GLY A 105 -0.07 -29.22 -21.11
CA GLY A 105 0.55 -29.24 -22.42
C GLY A 105 1.84 -28.40 -22.40
N SER A 106 1.89 -27.34 -23.21
CA SER A 106 3.01 -26.40 -23.24
C SER A 106 2.76 -25.12 -22.42
N THR A 107 1.62 -24.99 -21.74
CA THR A 107 1.28 -23.77 -21.00
C THR A 107 1.60 -23.94 -19.52
N VAL A 108 2.46 -23.06 -19.00
CA VAL A 108 2.74 -22.95 -17.56
C VAL A 108 1.80 -21.92 -16.96
N ASN A 109 1.12 -22.29 -15.88
CA ASN A 109 0.28 -21.41 -15.08
C ASN A 109 0.95 -21.22 -13.72
N VAL A 110 1.17 -19.97 -13.33
CA VAL A 110 1.71 -19.60 -12.03
C VAL A 110 0.63 -18.87 -11.24
N SER A 111 0.48 -19.22 -9.97
CA SER A 111 -0.44 -18.56 -9.04
C SER A 111 0.32 -18.15 -7.79
N ILE A 112 0.08 -16.91 -7.36
CA ILE A 112 0.74 -16.24 -6.25
C ILE A 112 -0.35 -15.88 -5.25
N SER A 113 -0.21 -16.33 -4.00
CA SER A 113 -1.11 -15.97 -2.90
C SER A 113 -0.90 -14.52 -2.47
N ASP A 114 -1.68 -14.09 -1.48
CA ASP A 114 -1.31 -12.95 -0.63
C ASP A 114 0.04 -13.25 0.03
N LEU A 115 0.94 -12.26 0.12
CA LEU A 115 2.29 -12.45 0.64
C LEU A 115 2.53 -11.56 1.86
N GLU A 116 3.40 -11.97 2.78
CA GLU A 116 3.80 -11.11 3.92
C GLU A 116 4.92 -10.11 3.56
N TYR A 117 5.65 -10.39 2.48
CA TYR A 117 6.83 -9.64 2.05
C TYR A 117 6.94 -9.66 0.52
N SER A 118 7.64 -8.66 -0.03
CA SER A 118 8.14 -8.74 -1.41
C SER A 118 9.37 -9.65 -1.45
N GLY A 119 9.64 -10.27 -2.58
CA GLY A 119 10.81 -11.12 -2.71
C GLY A 119 10.96 -11.74 -4.08
N GLU A 120 11.81 -12.76 -4.17
CA GLU A 120 12.11 -13.44 -5.43
C GLU A 120 11.63 -14.89 -5.38
N PHE A 121 11.12 -15.39 -6.50
CA PHE A 121 10.93 -16.83 -6.71
C PHE A 121 11.45 -17.28 -8.06
N THR A 122 11.75 -18.56 -8.16
CA THR A 122 12.20 -19.19 -9.40
C THR A 122 11.22 -20.26 -9.85
N VAL A 123 11.04 -20.34 -11.17
CA VAL A 123 10.29 -21.39 -11.84
C VAL A 123 11.28 -22.19 -12.68
N LYS A 124 11.55 -23.43 -12.27
CA LYS A 124 12.34 -24.38 -13.03
C LYS A 124 11.42 -25.23 -13.90
N ILE A 125 11.73 -25.28 -15.19
CA ILE A 125 11.00 -26.09 -16.17
C ILE A 125 11.96 -27.14 -16.72
N THR A 126 11.55 -28.41 -16.67
CA THR A 126 12.27 -29.52 -17.29
C THR A 126 11.43 -30.07 -18.43
N GLY A 127 11.92 -29.92 -19.67
CA GLY A 127 11.32 -30.56 -20.84
C GLY A 127 11.95 -31.92 -21.10
N THR A 128 11.17 -32.87 -21.60
CA THR A 128 11.64 -34.19 -22.05
C THR A 128 11.04 -34.51 -23.41
N ASP A 129 11.87 -34.82 -24.41
CA ASP A 129 11.41 -35.27 -25.73
C ASP A 129 10.97 -36.75 -25.73
N GLY A 130 10.37 -37.20 -26.83
CA GLY A 130 9.89 -38.59 -26.97
C GLY A 130 11.00 -39.65 -26.99
N ALA A 131 12.27 -39.26 -27.10
CA ALA A 131 13.43 -40.16 -26.97
C ALA A 131 14.09 -40.09 -25.58
N GLY A 132 13.54 -39.31 -24.65
CA GLY A 132 14.06 -39.17 -23.29
C GLY A 132 15.20 -38.17 -23.13
N LYS A 133 15.47 -37.32 -24.13
CA LYS A 133 16.41 -36.20 -23.98
C LYS A 133 15.75 -35.08 -23.19
N THR A 134 16.51 -34.49 -22.27
CA THR A 134 16.01 -33.43 -21.37
C THR A 134 16.73 -32.12 -21.58
N ASP A 135 16.03 -31.02 -21.31
CA ASP A 135 16.61 -29.68 -21.20
C ASP A 135 15.88 -28.89 -20.10
N ASP A 136 16.60 -28.03 -19.40
CA ASP A 136 16.12 -27.27 -18.25
C ASP A 136 16.17 -25.75 -18.54
N VAL A 137 15.12 -25.03 -18.15
CA VAL A 137 15.09 -23.57 -18.14
C VAL A 137 14.66 -23.09 -16.77
N THR A 138 15.37 -22.10 -16.22
CA THR A 138 14.99 -21.41 -14.99
C THR A 138 14.61 -19.98 -15.30
N LEU A 139 13.46 -19.57 -14.77
CA LEU A 139 13.00 -18.18 -14.77
C LEU A 139 13.01 -17.66 -13.34
N THR A 140 13.37 -16.40 -13.18
CA THR A 140 13.39 -15.70 -11.91
C THR A 140 12.41 -14.54 -12.00
N PHE A 141 11.60 -14.37 -10.95
CA PHE A 141 10.59 -13.32 -10.85
C PHE A 141 10.73 -12.61 -9.52
N ASP A 142 10.64 -11.29 -9.58
CA ASP A 142 10.43 -10.42 -8.44
C ASP A 142 8.92 -10.29 -8.21
N VAL A 143 8.46 -10.55 -6.99
CA VAL A 143 7.07 -10.38 -6.59
C VAL A 143 6.94 -9.29 -5.54
N GLU A 144 6.00 -8.38 -5.77
CA GLU A 144 5.71 -7.27 -4.87
C GLU A 144 4.50 -7.59 -3.97
N ASN A 145 4.68 -7.43 -2.65
CA ASN A 145 3.57 -7.22 -1.73
C ASN A 145 3.08 -5.77 -1.89
N THR A 146 1.87 -5.64 -2.40
CA THR A 146 1.17 -4.39 -2.66
C THR A 146 0.20 -4.01 -1.55
N SER A 147 -0.26 -4.95 -0.72
CA SER A 147 -1.21 -4.72 0.38
C SER A 147 -0.59 -4.08 1.63
N ALA A 148 0.71 -4.28 1.87
CA ALA A 148 1.43 -3.66 2.97
C ALA A 148 1.62 -2.14 2.78
N ALA A 149 1.74 -1.68 1.52
CA ALA A 149 1.99 -0.27 1.20
C ALA A 149 0.91 0.69 1.74
N PRO A 150 -0.40 0.45 1.54
CA PRO A 150 -1.45 1.22 2.17
C PRO A 150 -1.38 1.25 3.70
N VAL A 151 -1.05 0.13 4.35
CA VAL A 151 -0.98 0.03 5.82
C VAL A 151 0.17 0.89 6.35
N LEU A 152 1.35 0.80 5.73
CA LEU A 152 2.50 1.63 6.07
C LEU A 152 2.22 3.12 5.85
N ALA A 153 1.52 3.47 4.77
CA ALA A 153 1.13 4.84 4.49
C ALA A 153 0.20 5.40 5.58
N ALA A 154 -0.78 4.61 6.03
CA ALA A 154 -1.68 5.00 7.12
C ALA A 154 -0.93 5.23 8.45
N LEU A 155 -0.03 4.31 8.82
CA LEU A 155 0.81 4.46 10.02
C LEU A 155 1.68 5.71 9.98
N ASN A 156 2.30 6.01 8.83
CA ASN A 156 3.12 7.21 8.66
C ASN A 156 2.29 8.50 8.69
N ALA A 157 1.08 8.50 8.14
CA ALA A 157 0.18 9.63 8.25
C ALA A 157 -0.30 9.86 9.69
N MET A 158 -0.59 8.81 10.46
CA MET A 158 -0.84 8.94 11.91
C MET A 158 0.38 9.48 12.65
N PHE A 159 1.59 9.02 12.30
CA PHE A 159 2.84 9.55 12.86
C PHE A 159 3.00 11.05 12.58
N ASP A 160 2.72 11.50 11.36
CA ASP A 160 2.82 12.91 10.99
C ASP A 160 1.75 13.75 11.71
N ALA A 161 0.54 13.19 11.90
CA ALA A 161 -0.57 13.82 12.62
C ALA A 161 -0.48 13.67 14.16
N LYS A 162 0.52 12.99 14.72
CA LYS A 162 0.55 12.60 16.15
C LYS A 162 0.34 13.75 17.13
N TYR A 163 0.81 14.97 16.82
CA TYR A 163 0.61 16.12 17.69
C TYR A 163 -0.80 16.68 17.59
N ASP A 164 -1.43 16.64 16.42
CA ASP A 164 -2.82 17.09 16.27
C ASP A 164 -3.75 16.09 16.97
N ILE A 165 -3.50 14.78 16.84
CA ILE A 165 -4.18 13.72 17.59
C ILE A 165 -3.98 13.89 19.10
N ALA A 166 -2.73 14.01 19.57
CA ALA A 166 -2.40 14.11 20.99
C ALA A 166 -2.84 15.42 21.65
N ASN A 167 -3.29 16.41 20.86
CA ASN A 167 -3.92 17.63 21.37
C ASN A 167 -5.44 17.66 21.12
N LEU A 168 -6.03 16.58 20.57
CA LEU A 168 -7.46 16.48 20.26
C LEU A 168 -7.94 17.67 19.41
N LYS A 169 -7.11 18.12 18.47
CA LYS A 169 -7.29 19.41 17.80
C LYS A 169 -8.62 19.47 17.04
N SER A 170 -8.89 18.46 16.21
CA SER A 170 -10.12 18.37 15.42
C SER A 170 -11.34 18.28 16.33
N GLU A 171 -11.30 17.44 17.36
CA GLU A 171 -12.41 17.16 18.27
C GLU A 171 -12.77 18.39 19.10
N ARG A 172 -11.76 19.13 19.57
CA ARG A 172 -11.97 20.39 20.29
C ARG A 172 -12.59 21.45 19.40
N GLU A 173 -12.13 21.56 18.16
CA GLU A 173 -12.72 22.48 17.18
C GLU A 173 -14.18 22.13 16.86
N VAL A 174 -14.49 20.85 16.69
CA VAL A 174 -15.87 20.37 16.52
C VAL A 174 -16.70 20.71 17.75
N LEU A 175 -16.24 20.35 18.96
CA LEU A 175 -16.99 20.61 20.19
C LEU A 175 -17.32 22.11 20.35
N GLN A 176 -16.37 22.99 20.06
CA GLN A 176 -16.60 24.43 20.11
C GLN A 176 -17.66 24.88 19.09
N LYS A 177 -17.59 24.39 17.86
CA LYS A 177 -18.53 24.78 16.78
C LYS A 177 -19.93 24.26 17.02
N VAL A 178 -20.04 22.98 17.38
CA VAL A 178 -21.31 22.33 17.71
C VAL A 178 -21.95 23.01 18.91
N ALA A 179 -21.20 23.34 19.96
CA ALA A 179 -21.75 24.06 21.11
C ALA A 179 -22.25 25.47 20.76
N LYS A 180 -21.55 26.19 19.89
CA LYS A 180 -22.00 27.51 19.39
C LYS A 180 -23.26 27.38 18.53
N ALA A 181 -23.29 26.41 17.62
CA ALA A 181 -24.47 26.14 16.79
C ALA A 181 -25.68 25.78 17.67
N ALA A 182 -25.50 24.91 18.65
CA ALA A 182 -26.53 24.53 19.62
C ALA A 182 -27.03 25.75 20.41
N PHE A 183 -26.13 26.61 20.90
CA PHE A 183 -26.51 27.80 21.66
C PHE A 183 -27.34 28.81 20.86
N TYR A 184 -27.07 28.97 19.56
CA TYR A 184 -27.83 29.88 18.71
C TYR A 184 -29.08 29.23 18.08
N GLY A 185 -29.10 27.91 17.95
CA GLY A 185 -30.16 27.17 17.27
C GLY A 185 -31.19 26.51 18.19
N SER A 186 -30.87 26.32 19.48
CA SER A 186 -31.72 25.60 20.43
C SER A 186 -32.11 26.49 21.61
N ASP A 187 -33.42 26.62 21.85
CA ASP A 187 -33.94 27.31 23.03
C ASP A 187 -33.59 26.58 24.34
N ASP A 188 -33.35 25.27 24.29
CA ASP A 188 -33.06 24.43 25.46
C ASP A 188 -31.58 24.40 25.84
N PHE A 189 -30.69 24.82 24.94
CA PHE A 189 -29.26 24.89 25.17
C PHE A 189 -28.87 26.22 25.83
N LYS A 190 -28.47 26.19 27.10
CA LYS A 190 -28.26 27.41 27.89
C LYS A 190 -26.81 27.88 27.85
N GLN A 191 -26.57 29.13 28.25
CA GLN A 191 -25.21 29.68 28.40
C GLN A 191 -24.32 28.79 29.29
N SER A 192 -24.87 28.21 30.36
CA SER A 192 -24.12 27.29 31.23
C SER A 192 -23.69 25.99 30.55
N ASP A 193 -24.39 25.55 29.51
CA ASP A 193 -24.00 24.40 28.69
C ASP A 193 -22.89 24.78 27.70
N LEU A 194 -23.01 25.97 27.08
CA LEU A 194 -21.96 26.55 26.25
C LEU A 194 -20.66 26.68 27.03
N ASP A 195 -20.71 27.27 28.23
CA ASP A 195 -19.54 27.46 29.09
C ASP A 195 -18.89 26.12 29.47
N ARG A 196 -19.70 25.09 29.73
CA ARG A 196 -19.22 23.73 30.03
C ARG A 196 -18.51 23.12 28.83
N ALA A 197 -19.07 23.25 27.62
CA ALA A 197 -18.47 22.72 26.40
C ALA A 197 -17.17 23.46 26.05
N MET A 198 -17.13 24.79 26.19
CA MET A 198 -15.93 25.60 25.96
C MET A 198 -14.82 25.24 26.95
N ASN A 199 -15.15 25.06 28.24
CA ASN A 199 -14.19 24.62 29.24
C ASN A 199 -13.65 23.22 28.92
N ALA A 200 -14.50 22.27 28.52
CA ALA A 200 -14.06 20.94 28.12
C ALA A 200 -13.13 20.98 26.88
N ALA A 201 -13.41 21.84 25.90
CA ALA A 201 -12.57 22.00 24.72
C ALA A 201 -11.20 22.66 25.02
N SER A 202 -11.12 23.46 26.09
CA SER A 202 -9.89 24.15 26.50
C SER A 202 -9.10 23.43 27.59
N LYS A 203 -9.68 22.43 28.25
CA LYS A 203 -9.03 21.65 29.31
C LYS A 203 -7.77 20.99 28.76
N ASP A 204 -6.65 21.06 29.49
CA ASP A 204 -5.43 20.34 29.08
C ASP A 204 -5.68 18.83 29.00
N VAL A 205 -5.07 18.18 28.01
CA VAL A 205 -5.21 16.72 27.91
C VAL A 205 -4.38 16.04 29.00
N ASP A 206 -4.85 14.88 29.45
CA ASP A 206 -4.10 14.04 30.39
C ASP A 206 -2.69 13.77 29.85
N SER A 207 -1.68 14.14 30.63
CA SER A 207 -0.28 14.06 30.24
C SER A 207 0.21 12.63 30.02
N ASN A 208 -0.36 11.66 30.74
CA ASN A 208 0.03 10.25 30.62
C ASN A 208 -0.48 9.68 29.30
N TYR A 209 -1.77 9.85 29.00
CA TYR A 209 -2.34 9.38 27.73
C TYR A 209 -1.71 10.08 26.53
N ARG A 210 -1.49 11.40 26.63
CA ARG A 210 -0.75 12.16 25.62
C ARG A 210 0.64 11.55 25.38
N GLN A 211 1.36 11.22 26.43
CA GLN A 211 2.69 10.63 26.30
C GLN A 211 2.62 9.22 25.70
N SER A 212 1.68 8.37 26.14
CA SER A 212 1.47 7.03 25.57
C SER A 212 1.19 7.07 24.06
N LEU A 213 0.40 8.04 23.59
CA LEU A 213 0.20 8.23 22.14
C LEU A 213 1.48 8.62 21.42
N LEU A 214 2.22 9.58 21.96
CA LEU A 214 3.49 10.01 21.36
C LEU A 214 4.53 8.88 21.37
N ASP A 215 4.50 8.01 22.37
CA ASP A 215 5.37 6.83 22.48
C ASP A 215 4.95 5.73 21.48
N THR A 216 3.65 5.51 21.25
CA THR A 216 3.14 4.60 20.20
C THR A 216 3.60 5.05 18.81
N PHE A 217 3.67 6.36 18.59
CA PHE A 217 4.23 6.94 17.37
C PHE A 217 5.71 7.31 17.51
N ALA A 218 6.45 6.77 18.48
CA ALA A 218 7.88 7.05 18.61
C ALA A 218 8.69 6.17 17.64
N GLY A 219 9.19 6.80 16.58
CA GLY A 219 9.96 6.14 15.52
C GLY A 219 9.21 6.20 14.20
N LYS A 220 9.91 6.50 13.10
CA LYS A 220 9.31 6.41 11.77
C LYS A 220 9.14 4.94 11.41
N PHE A 221 7.94 4.56 10.98
CA PHE A 221 7.74 3.26 10.34
C PHE A 221 8.47 3.31 9.00
N TYR A 222 9.56 2.55 8.90
CA TYR A 222 10.38 2.48 7.69
C TYR A 222 10.36 1.05 7.18
N ASN A 223 9.96 0.90 5.92
CA ASN A 223 10.24 -0.29 5.14
C ASN A 223 10.68 0.20 3.76
N ARG A 224 11.97 0.08 3.47
CA ARG A 224 12.51 0.40 2.15
C ARG A 224 12.41 -0.88 1.35
N ASP A 225 11.41 -0.93 0.48
CA ASP A 225 11.26 -1.93 -0.59
C ASP A 225 10.61 -3.27 -0.20
N TYR A 226 10.12 -3.47 1.04
CA TYR A 226 9.48 -4.73 1.50
C TYR A 226 10.32 -5.99 1.22
N SER A 227 11.62 -5.82 0.98
CA SER A 227 12.46 -6.79 0.27
C SER A 227 13.35 -7.63 1.19
N THR A 228 13.20 -7.52 2.50
CA THR A 228 13.90 -8.38 3.47
C THR A 228 13.06 -8.65 4.71
N ASN A 229 13.22 -9.85 5.28
CA ASN A 229 12.75 -10.29 6.59
C ASN A 229 13.43 -9.53 7.78
N GLU A 230 13.99 -8.34 7.52
CA GLU A 230 14.65 -7.47 8.51
C GLU A 230 13.75 -6.31 8.98
N TYR A 231 12.56 -6.16 8.38
CA TYR A 231 11.58 -5.11 8.67
C TYR A 231 10.20 -5.67 9.01
N TYR A 232 9.28 -4.80 9.42
CA TYR A 232 7.92 -5.20 9.80
C TYR A 232 7.22 -5.97 8.69
N SER A 233 6.71 -7.16 9.00
CA SER A 233 5.80 -7.92 8.12
C SER A 233 4.49 -7.16 7.89
N GLU A 234 3.73 -7.51 6.86
CA GLU A 234 2.39 -6.95 6.69
C GLU A 234 1.50 -7.20 7.91
N THR A 235 1.52 -8.42 8.45
CA THR A 235 0.82 -8.76 9.70
C THR A 235 1.26 -7.87 10.86
N GLU A 236 2.55 -7.62 11.04
CA GLU A 236 3.04 -6.72 12.10
C GLU A 236 2.61 -5.27 11.88
N LEU A 237 2.61 -4.79 10.64
CA LEU A 237 2.12 -3.45 10.30
C LEU A 237 0.62 -3.34 10.58
N LYS A 238 -0.18 -4.34 10.20
CA LYS A 238 -1.63 -4.40 10.48
C LYS A 238 -1.90 -4.41 11.98
N ALA A 239 -1.16 -5.21 12.75
CA ALA A 239 -1.28 -5.25 14.21
C ALA A 239 -0.96 -3.88 14.83
N LYS A 240 0.13 -3.24 14.40
CA LYS A 240 0.49 -1.89 14.88
C LYS A 240 -0.52 -0.82 14.51
N LEU A 241 -1.08 -0.88 13.30
CA LEU A 241 -2.12 0.04 12.89
C LEU A 241 -3.36 -0.14 13.77
N SER A 242 -3.77 -1.39 14.02
CA SER A 242 -4.89 -1.72 14.93
C SER A 242 -4.63 -1.20 16.35
N ASP A 243 -3.48 -1.51 16.94
CA ASP A 243 -3.11 -1.05 18.29
C ASP A 243 -3.12 0.48 18.40
N ALA A 244 -2.59 1.17 17.38
CA ALA A 244 -2.61 2.62 17.32
C ALA A 244 -4.03 3.19 17.19
N GLN A 245 -4.87 2.55 16.37
CA GLN A 245 -6.28 2.95 16.22
C GLN A 245 -7.06 2.74 17.52
N ASP A 246 -6.89 1.62 18.21
CA ASP A 246 -7.55 1.31 19.47
C ASP A 246 -7.15 2.30 20.57
N LEU A 247 -5.85 2.59 20.70
CA LEU A 247 -5.36 3.56 21.68
C LEU A 247 -5.91 4.97 21.40
N VAL A 248 -5.98 5.37 20.14
CA VAL A 248 -6.55 6.67 19.77
C VAL A 248 -8.05 6.69 20.02
N ALA A 249 -8.78 5.63 19.68
CA ALA A 249 -10.22 5.52 19.93
C ALA A 249 -10.55 5.65 21.43
N GLU A 250 -9.78 4.96 22.29
CA GLU A 250 -9.91 5.09 23.75
C GLU A 250 -9.67 6.54 24.19
N TYR A 251 -8.61 7.17 23.68
CA TYR A 251 -8.26 8.54 24.01
C TYR A 251 -9.31 9.58 23.59
N LEU A 252 -9.95 9.35 22.44
CA LEU A 252 -11.00 10.22 21.88
C LEU A 252 -12.34 10.08 22.61
N SER A 253 -12.56 8.98 23.34
CA SER A 253 -13.85 8.66 23.96
C SER A 253 -14.40 9.76 24.88
N GLU A 254 -13.55 10.41 25.69
CA GLU A 254 -14.00 11.47 26.61
C GLU A 254 -14.56 12.68 25.85
N ILE A 255 -13.85 13.16 24.84
CA ILE A 255 -14.25 14.34 24.07
C ILE A 255 -15.43 14.02 23.14
N ASN A 256 -15.48 12.80 22.58
CA ASN A 256 -16.62 12.32 21.79
C ASN A 256 -17.90 12.27 22.62
N GLY A 257 -17.81 11.83 23.87
CA GLY A 257 -18.92 11.89 24.81
C GLY A 257 -19.45 13.33 25.00
N LYS A 258 -18.57 14.33 25.03
CA LYS A 258 -18.99 15.74 25.14
C LYS A 258 -19.65 16.27 23.86
N ILE A 259 -19.15 15.90 22.69
CA ILE A 259 -19.77 16.27 21.41
C ILE A 259 -21.17 15.67 21.32
N ARG A 260 -21.32 14.39 21.68
CA ARG A 260 -22.60 13.70 21.72
C ARG A 260 -23.57 14.31 22.73
N ASP A 261 -23.11 14.65 23.94
CA ASP A 261 -23.93 15.32 24.96
C ASP A 261 -24.48 16.67 24.47
N VAL A 262 -23.64 17.45 23.77
CA VAL A 262 -24.04 18.76 23.21
C VAL A 262 -25.09 18.57 22.12
N THR A 263 -24.87 17.67 21.17
CA THR A 263 -25.81 17.44 20.06
C THR A 263 -27.14 16.87 20.55
N LEU A 264 -27.12 15.93 21.50
CA LEU A 264 -28.33 15.40 22.13
C LEU A 264 -29.15 16.49 22.83
N LYS A 265 -28.48 17.40 23.53
CA LYS A 265 -29.15 18.50 24.23
C LYS A 265 -29.67 19.58 23.27
N ALA A 266 -29.00 19.78 22.14
CA ALA A 266 -29.43 20.72 21.11
C ALA A 266 -30.77 20.31 20.46
N GLY A 267 -31.09 19.01 20.44
CA GLY A 267 -32.25 18.47 19.75
C GLY A 267 -32.12 18.68 18.24
N ASP A 268 -33.21 19.10 17.58
CA ASP A 268 -33.23 19.29 16.13
C ASP A 268 -32.39 20.49 15.63
N ALA A 269 -31.82 21.28 16.54
CA ALA A 269 -30.99 22.44 16.19
C ALA A 269 -29.62 22.06 15.60
N VAL A 270 -29.09 20.89 15.98
CA VAL A 270 -27.82 20.37 15.47
C VAL A 270 -27.99 18.86 15.26
N PRO A 271 -27.61 18.30 14.09
CA PRO A 271 -27.65 16.87 13.88
C PRO A 271 -26.88 16.11 14.98
N LEU A 272 -27.37 14.93 15.33
CA LEU A 272 -26.67 14.04 16.25
C LEU A 272 -25.32 13.64 15.63
N ILE A 273 -24.24 13.85 16.38
CA ILE A 273 -22.90 13.39 16.02
C ILE A 273 -22.56 12.25 16.97
N ASP A 274 -22.50 11.03 16.45
CA ASP A 274 -22.15 9.83 17.21
C ASP A 274 -20.85 9.25 16.64
N LEU A 275 -19.80 9.20 17.46
CA LEU A 275 -18.45 8.83 17.05
C LEU A 275 -18.02 7.60 17.83
N ASP A 276 -17.52 6.61 17.12
CA ASP A 276 -17.10 5.31 17.66
C ASP A 276 -15.60 5.24 18.00
N GLY A 277 -14.83 6.27 17.67
CA GLY A 277 -13.37 6.28 17.84
C GLY A 277 -12.61 6.07 16.52
N THR A 278 -13.30 5.74 15.43
CA THR A 278 -12.68 5.46 14.13
C THR A 278 -11.99 6.71 13.58
N LEU A 279 -10.69 6.61 13.31
CA LEU A 279 -9.90 7.62 12.61
C LEU A 279 -9.88 7.36 11.11
N TYR A 280 -10.13 8.42 10.34
CA TYR A 280 -9.90 8.47 8.91
C TYR A 280 -8.58 9.19 8.68
N VAL A 281 -7.69 8.51 7.98
CA VAL A 281 -6.33 8.97 7.76
C VAL A 281 -6.17 9.34 6.29
N SER A 282 -5.76 10.57 6.03
CA SER A 282 -5.39 11.08 4.71
C SER A 282 -3.97 11.62 4.73
N ASP A 283 -3.51 12.10 3.57
CA ASP A 283 -2.27 12.83 3.41
C ASP A 283 -2.23 14.19 4.14
N GLU A 284 -3.40 14.70 4.56
CA GLU A 284 -3.55 16.03 5.16
C GLU A 284 -3.95 15.98 6.64
N ALA A 285 -4.62 14.91 7.10
CA ALA A 285 -5.12 14.80 8.47
C ALA A 285 -5.36 13.34 8.90
N ALA A 286 -5.27 13.10 10.21
CA ALA A 286 -5.90 11.97 10.88
C ALA A 286 -7.03 12.51 11.76
N SER A 287 -8.28 12.21 11.42
CA SER A 287 -9.46 12.80 12.05
C SER A 287 -10.63 11.83 12.02
N GLN A 288 -11.52 11.91 13.02
CA GLN A 288 -12.79 11.19 12.98
C GLN A 288 -13.83 11.85 12.07
N PHE A 289 -13.56 13.10 11.66
CA PHE A 289 -14.48 13.91 10.88
C PHE A 289 -13.99 14.08 9.44
N VAL A 290 -12.72 14.44 9.25
CA VAL A 290 -12.12 14.61 7.93
C VAL A 290 -11.84 13.24 7.32
N GLY A 291 -12.43 12.95 6.16
CA GLY A 291 -12.42 11.66 5.48
C GLY A 291 -13.62 10.77 5.83
N ASN A 292 -14.43 11.14 6.82
CA ASN A 292 -15.59 10.35 7.22
C ASN A 292 -16.77 10.58 6.28
N ALA A 293 -17.16 9.52 5.56
CA ALA A 293 -18.27 9.54 4.60
C ALA A 293 -19.64 9.85 5.23
N GLU A 294 -19.78 9.76 6.56
CA GLU A 294 -20.97 10.20 7.28
C GLU A 294 -21.14 11.72 7.20
N PHE A 295 -20.06 12.48 7.40
CA PHE A 295 -20.10 13.93 7.53
C PHE A 295 -19.72 14.67 6.24
N MET A 296 -18.93 14.05 5.36
CA MET A 296 -18.43 14.69 4.14
C MET A 296 -18.46 13.78 2.91
N ASP A 297 -18.52 14.40 1.74
CA ASP A 297 -18.26 13.75 0.47
C ASP A 297 -16.75 13.56 0.30
N VAL A 298 -16.32 12.30 0.28
CA VAL A 298 -14.89 11.93 0.32
C VAL A 298 -14.14 12.37 -0.95
N GLN A 299 -14.83 12.50 -2.09
CA GLN A 299 -14.20 12.89 -3.36
C GLN A 299 -14.00 14.41 -3.47
N SER A 300 -15.06 15.17 -3.21
CA SER A 300 -15.04 16.64 -3.28
C SER A 300 -14.44 17.29 -2.04
N LYS A 301 -14.25 16.51 -0.96
CA LYS A 301 -13.86 16.98 0.37
C LYS A 301 -14.81 18.05 0.94
N LEU A 302 -16.09 18.04 0.55
CA LEU A 302 -17.10 18.98 1.04
C LEU A 302 -17.96 18.35 2.13
N TRP A 303 -18.26 19.09 3.20
CA TRP A 303 -19.23 18.67 4.19
C TRP A 303 -20.61 18.50 3.55
N LYS A 304 -21.37 17.51 4.02
CA LYS A 304 -22.79 17.40 3.67
C LYS A 304 -23.55 18.60 4.24
N SER A 305 -24.73 18.89 3.67
CA SER A 305 -25.59 20.04 4.04
C SER A 305 -25.73 20.20 5.55
N ASP A 306 -25.97 19.09 6.25
CA ASP A 306 -26.27 19.07 7.67
C ASP A 306 -25.04 19.41 8.53
N TYR A 307 -23.84 19.34 7.95
CA TYR A 307 -22.55 19.56 8.60
C TYR A 307 -21.75 20.73 8.00
N GLU A 308 -22.34 21.54 7.11
CA GLU A 308 -21.66 22.68 6.47
C GLU A 308 -21.05 23.67 7.49
N PHE A 309 -21.64 23.78 8.69
CA PHE A 309 -21.12 24.59 9.79
C PHE A 309 -19.72 24.16 10.28
N LEU A 310 -19.28 22.95 9.94
CA LEU A 310 -17.93 22.44 10.22
C LEU A 310 -16.90 22.88 9.16
N GLY A 311 -17.30 23.61 8.11
CA GLY A 311 -16.45 24.04 6.98
C GLY A 311 -15.05 24.53 7.35
N ALA A 312 -14.96 25.37 8.39
CA ALA A 312 -13.68 25.93 8.81
C ALA A 312 -12.72 24.97 9.54
N ILE A 313 -13.09 23.69 9.72
CA ILE A 313 -12.18 22.63 10.20
C ILE A 313 -11.25 22.20 9.06
N LEU A 314 -11.77 22.14 7.83
CA LEU A 314 -10.99 21.82 6.63
C LEU A 314 -10.14 23.02 6.19
N ASP A 315 -10.71 24.23 6.26
CA ASP A 315 -10.01 25.46 5.89
C ASP A 315 -10.44 26.62 6.81
N PRO A 316 -9.59 27.02 7.78
CA PRO A 316 -9.87 28.11 8.70
C PRO A 316 -10.19 29.45 8.00
N SER A 317 -9.78 29.64 6.74
CA SER A 317 -10.07 30.85 5.95
C SER A 317 -11.52 30.95 5.48
N LEU A 318 -12.29 29.87 5.58
CA LEU A 318 -13.72 29.82 5.25
C LEU A 318 -14.62 30.37 6.37
N MET A 319 -14.08 30.82 7.51
CA MET A 319 -14.89 31.55 8.50
C MET A 319 -15.26 32.93 7.95
N PRO A 320 -16.55 33.24 7.69
CA PRO A 320 -16.94 34.62 7.53
C PRO A 320 -16.70 35.31 8.89
N CYS A 321 -15.83 36.31 8.91
CA CYS A 321 -15.78 37.24 10.04
C CYS A 321 -17.16 37.89 10.17
N SER A 322 -18.05 37.38 11.03
CA SER A 322 -19.23 38.13 11.42
C SER A 322 -18.75 39.25 12.34
N ALA A 323 -18.60 40.44 11.79
CA ALA A 323 -18.50 41.66 12.58
C ALA A 323 -19.81 41.79 13.38
N GLY A 324 -19.74 41.47 14.67
CA GLY A 324 -20.69 41.91 15.69
C GLY A 324 -20.05 43.02 16.50
#